data_AF-A0A1V3NKN5-F1
#
_entry.id   AF-A0A1V3NKN5-F1
#
_cell.length_a   1.000
_cell.length_b   1.000
_cell.length_c   1.000
_cell.angle_alpha   90.00
_cell.angle_beta   90.00
_cell.angle_gamma   90.00
#
_symmetry.space_group_name_H-M   'P 1'
#
loop_
_entity.id
_entity.type
_entity.pdbx_description
1 polymer ?
#
loop_
_entity_poly.entity_id
_entity_poly.type
_entity_poly.pdbx_seq_one_letter_code
_entity_poly.pdbx_strand_id
1 'polypeptide(L)'
;MMRLANSLALAGVLGLFALILIWNAWLAPPQVLPRALVLLLMLTPLVLPLPGLLAGRAYTHAWSAFLAMLYFVIGVFHAAGPGAERGYGWLMICLSLVWLGAAGIYPRLARRQLQQSD
;
A
#
# COMPACT_ATOMS: atom_id res chain seq x y z
N MET A 1 13.94 14.08 -8.01
CA MET A 1 13.84 12.60 -7.99
C MET A 1 13.23 12.06 -6.69
N MET A 2 13.70 12.46 -5.51
CA MET A 2 13.16 11.97 -4.21
C MET A 2 11.67 12.30 -3.98
N ARG A 3 11.22 13.50 -4.40
CA ARG A 3 9.80 13.91 -4.30
C ARG A 3 8.88 13.00 -5.13
N LEU A 4 9.33 12.54 -6.29
CA LEU A 4 8.58 11.63 -7.18
C LEU A 4 8.38 10.24 -6.56
N ALA A 5 9.43 9.69 -5.94
CA ALA A 5 9.32 8.41 -5.22
C ALA A 5 8.38 8.51 -4.02
N ASN A 6 8.39 9.63 -3.29
CA ASN A 6 7.46 9.84 -2.18
C ASN A 6 6.02 10.00 -2.68
N SER A 7 5.80 10.75 -3.75
CA SER A 7 4.48 10.90 -4.37
C SER A 7 3.92 9.58 -4.90
N LEU A 8 4.75 8.72 -5.50
CA LEU A 8 4.33 7.39 -5.94
C LEU A 8 3.96 6.48 -4.76
N ALA A 9 4.73 6.53 -3.67
CA ALA A 9 4.45 5.75 -2.47
C ALA A 9 3.14 6.23 -1.81
N LEU A 10 2.93 7.54 -1.71
CA LEU A 10 1.68 8.15 -1.25
C LEU A 10 0.51 7.78 -2.16
N ALA A 11 0.67 7.82 -3.48
CA ALA A 11 -0.38 7.43 -4.42
C ALA A 11 -0.76 5.95 -4.29
N GLY A 12 0.21 5.06 -4.08
CA GLY A 12 -0.05 3.63 -3.83
C GLY A 12 -0.80 3.40 -2.52
N VAL A 13 -0.39 4.05 -1.43
CA VAL A 13 -1.05 3.97 -0.12
C VAL A 13 -2.45 4.57 -0.14
N LEU A 14 -2.61 5.78 -0.67
CA LEU A 14 -3.91 6.45 -0.78
C LEU A 14 -4.84 5.72 -1.74
N GLY A 15 -4.31 5.18 -2.84
CA GLY A 15 -5.08 4.36 -3.77
C GLY A 15 -5.57 3.06 -3.14
N LEU A 16 -4.73 2.37 -2.34
CA LEU A 16 -5.14 1.21 -1.55
C LEU A 16 -6.22 1.60 -0.52
N PHE A 17 -6.02 2.70 0.20
CA PHE A 17 -6.98 3.20 1.18
C PHE A 17 -8.36 3.46 0.53
N ALA A 18 -8.37 4.22 -0.56
CA ALA A 18 -9.58 4.56 -1.29
C ALA A 18 -10.24 3.32 -1.91
N LEU A 19 -9.46 2.40 -2.46
CA LEU A 19 -9.97 1.15 -3.04
C LEU A 19 -10.64 0.28 -1.97
N ILE A 20 -9.99 0.07 -0.83
CA ILE A 20 -10.54 -0.71 0.30
C ILE A 20 -11.84 -0.06 0.78
N LEU A 21 -11.86 1.27 0.89
CA LEU A 21 -13.02 2.04 1.35
C LEU A 21 -14.19 1.93 0.36
N ILE A 22 -13.96 2.22 -0.92
CA ILE A 22 -14.99 2.20 -1.97
C ILE A 22 -15.57 0.79 -2.14
N TRP A 23 -14.71 -0.23 -2.15
CA TRP A 23 -15.16 -1.60 -2.37
C TRP A 23 -15.95 -2.15 -1.18
N ASN A 24 -15.45 -1.99 0.05
CA ASN A 24 -16.13 -2.48 1.26
C ASN A 24 -17.36 -1.64 1.64
N ALA A 25 -17.39 -0.35 1.31
CA ALA A 25 -18.55 0.51 1.60
C ALA A 25 -19.68 0.33 0.59
N TRP A 26 -19.36 0.11 -0.70
CA TRP A 26 -20.33 0.26 -1.79
C TRP A 26 -20.57 -0.98 -2.66
N LEU A 27 -19.53 -1.76 -2.99
CA LEU A 27 -19.64 -2.80 -4.04
C LEU A 27 -19.97 -4.20 -3.49
N ALA A 28 -19.32 -4.61 -2.40
CA ALA A 28 -19.52 -5.93 -1.82
C ALA A 28 -19.38 -5.84 -0.30
N PRO A 29 -20.45 -5.49 0.42
CA PRO A 29 -20.39 -5.47 1.87
C PRO A 29 -20.12 -6.89 2.38
N PRO A 30 -19.06 -7.12 3.17
CA PRO A 30 -18.77 -8.44 3.72
C PRO A 30 -20.00 -8.96 4.48
N GLN A 31 -20.53 -10.09 4.01
CA GLN A 31 -21.73 -10.72 4.57
C GLN A 31 -21.42 -11.58 5.81
N VAL A 32 -20.14 -11.91 6.02
CA VAL A 32 -19.67 -12.83 7.07
C VAL A 32 -19.03 -12.09 8.25
N LEU A 33 -18.37 -10.95 8.03
CA LEU A 33 -17.73 -10.15 9.08
C LEU A 33 -18.33 -8.73 9.15
N PRO A 34 -18.34 -8.08 10.33
CA PRO A 34 -18.74 -6.69 10.44
C PRO A 34 -17.89 -5.82 9.52
N ARG A 35 -18.54 -5.02 8.66
CA ARG A 35 -17.89 -4.05 7.75
C ARG A 35 -16.82 -3.22 8.45
N ALA A 36 -17.13 -2.73 9.65
CA ALA A 36 -16.22 -1.94 10.46
C ALA A 36 -14.97 -2.73 10.87
N LEU A 37 -15.09 -4.03 11.15
CA LEU A 37 -13.96 -4.86 11.57
C LEU A 37 -12.99 -5.12 10.42
N VAL A 38 -13.50 -5.44 9.22
CA VAL A 38 -12.67 -5.63 8.01
C VAL A 38 -11.93 -4.34 7.65
N LEU A 39 -12.64 -3.22 7.69
CA LEU A 39 -12.05 -1.90 7.47
C LEU A 39 -11.01 -1.58 8.55
N LEU A 40 -11.27 -1.81 9.83
CA LEU A 40 -10.28 -1.55 10.87
C LEU A 40 -9.04 -2.43 10.66
N LEU A 41 -9.21 -3.72 10.42
CA LEU A 41 -8.10 -4.65 10.26
C LEU A 41 -7.24 -4.32 9.03
N MET A 42 -7.86 -3.90 7.92
CA MET A 42 -7.14 -3.56 6.68
C MET A 42 -6.64 -2.11 6.66
N LEU A 43 -7.28 -1.15 7.33
CA LEU A 43 -6.84 0.25 7.31
C LEU A 43 -5.81 0.54 8.40
N THR A 44 -5.87 -0.14 9.55
CA THR A 44 -4.91 0.04 10.66
C THR A 44 -3.45 -0.14 10.22
N PRO A 45 -3.06 -1.24 9.54
CA PRO A 45 -1.69 -1.39 9.04
C PRO A 45 -1.31 -0.34 8.00
N LEU A 46 -2.28 0.22 7.27
CA LEU A 46 -2.05 1.22 6.23
C LEU A 46 -1.83 2.64 6.80
N VAL A 47 -2.44 2.96 7.94
CA VAL A 47 -2.31 4.26 8.62
C VAL A 47 -0.98 4.40 9.37
N LEU A 48 -0.41 3.28 9.81
CA LEU A 48 0.90 3.24 10.48
C LEU A 48 2.08 3.85 9.68
N PRO A 49 2.29 3.52 8.39
CA PRO A 49 3.39 4.08 7.60
C PRO A 49 3.14 5.49 7.07
N LEU A 50 1.89 5.97 7.05
CA LEU A 50 1.49 7.28 6.49
C LEU A 50 2.28 8.47 7.05
N PRO A 51 2.35 8.70 8.37
CA PRO A 51 3.10 9.83 8.94
C PRO A 51 4.61 9.69 8.70
N GLY A 52 5.14 8.47 8.66
CA GLY A 52 6.57 8.23 8.41
C GLY A 52 6.98 8.44 6.95
N LEU A 53 6.10 8.14 5.99
CA LEU A 53 6.28 8.48 4.57
C LEU A 53 6.26 10.01 4.36
N LEU A 54 5.32 10.70 5.01
CA LEU A 54 5.23 12.17 4.98
C LEU A 54 6.50 12.82 5.57
N ALA A 55 7.09 12.20 6.60
CA ALA A 55 8.35 12.62 7.19
C ALA A 55 9.61 12.23 6.39
N GLY A 56 9.48 11.50 5.26
CA GLY A 56 10.60 11.13 4.39
C GLY A 56 11.62 10.19 5.03
N ARG A 57 11.24 9.43 6.06
CA ARG A 57 12.16 8.55 6.80
C ARG A 57 12.45 7.27 6.02
N ALA A 58 13.72 7.01 5.71
CA ALA A 58 14.16 5.80 5.02
C ALA A 58 13.74 4.50 5.74
N TYR A 59 13.72 4.53 7.08
CA TYR A 59 13.22 3.42 7.91
C TYR A 59 11.76 3.08 7.63
N THR A 60 10.90 4.10 7.46
CA THR A 60 9.49 3.89 7.14
C THR A 60 9.32 3.31 5.75
N HIS A 61 10.13 3.73 4.77
CA HIS A 61 10.13 3.11 3.44
C HIS A 61 10.48 1.61 3.52
N ALA A 62 11.51 1.24 4.28
CA ALA A 62 11.91 -0.16 4.44
C ALA A 62 10.81 -1.02 5.09
N TRP A 63 10.20 -0.54 6.19
CA TRP A 63 9.11 -1.29 6.85
C TRP A 63 7.81 -1.31 6.03
N SER A 64 7.51 -0.21 5.32
CA SER A 64 6.34 -0.14 4.44
C SER A 64 6.38 -1.13 3.27
N ALA A 65 7.57 -1.58 2.84
CA ALA A 65 7.70 -2.61 1.84
C ALA A 65 7.15 -3.97 2.32
N PHE A 66 7.29 -4.29 3.61
CA PHE A 66 6.68 -5.50 4.19
C PHE A 66 5.15 -5.42 4.19
N LEU A 67 4.60 -4.25 4.50
CA LEU A 67 3.16 -4.00 4.40
C LEU A 67 2.67 -4.16 2.96
N ALA A 68 3.37 -3.56 1.98
CA ALA A 68 3.02 -3.69 0.57
C ALA A 68 2.99 -5.18 0.13
N MET A 69 3.94 -5.99 0.60
CA MET A 69 3.95 -7.44 0.35
C MET A 69 2.71 -8.13 0.95
N LEU A 70 2.29 -7.75 2.15
CA LEU A 70 1.08 -8.27 2.79
C LEU A 70 -0.17 -7.99 1.93
N TYR A 71 -0.35 -6.74 1.46
CA TYR A 71 -1.48 -6.38 0.59
C TYR A 71 -1.42 -7.07 -0.77
N PHE A 72 -0.23 -7.30 -1.30
CA PHE A 72 -0.07 -8.08 -2.53
C PHE A 72 -0.61 -9.50 -2.35
N VAL A 73 -0.27 -10.18 -1.26
CA VAL A 73 -0.77 -11.53 -0.97
C VAL A 73 -2.30 -11.52 -0.85
N ILE A 74 -2.87 -10.57 -0.11
CA ILE A 74 -4.33 -10.44 0.02
C ILE A 74 -4.97 -10.18 -1.35
N GLY A 75 -4.35 -9.36 -2.21
CA GLY A 75 -4.80 -9.10 -3.58
C GLY A 75 -4.81 -10.35 -4.45
N VAL A 76 -3.77 -11.18 -4.33
CA VAL A 76 -3.72 -12.49 -5.00
C VAL A 76 -4.82 -13.41 -4.49
N PHE A 77 -5.09 -13.44 -3.19
CA PHE A 77 -6.21 -14.21 -2.64
C PHE A 77 -7.56 -13.77 -3.23
N HIS A 78 -7.84 -12.47 -3.32
CA HIS A 78 -9.07 -11.96 -3.95
C HIS A 78 -9.11 -12.20 -5.47
N ALA A 79 -7.97 -12.15 -6.16
CA ALA A 79 -7.89 -12.40 -7.60
C ALA A 79 -8.03 -13.90 -7.96
N ALA A 80 -7.60 -14.79 -7.06
CA ALA A 80 -7.74 -16.24 -7.16
C ALA A 80 -9.14 -16.72 -6.73
N GLY A 81 -9.87 -15.92 -5.95
CA GLY A 81 -11.25 -16.21 -5.54
C GLY A 81 -12.24 -16.17 -6.71
N PRO A 82 -13.32 -16.98 -6.67
CA PRO A 82 -14.38 -16.95 -7.67
C PRO A 82 -15.30 -15.73 -7.47
N GLY A 83 -15.72 -15.08 -8.56
CA GLY A 83 -16.79 -14.05 -8.55
C GLY A 83 -16.37 -12.63 -8.94
N ALA A 84 -17.20 -11.66 -8.55
CA ALA A 84 -17.08 -10.23 -8.89
C ALA A 84 -15.88 -9.52 -8.20
N GLU A 85 -15.24 -10.17 -7.23
CA GLU A 85 -14.11 -9.63 -6.46
C GLU A 85 -12.75 -9.75 -7.16
N ARG A 86 -12.71 -10.44 -8.31
CA ARG A 86 -11.49 -10.63 -9.08
C ARG A 86 -10.84 -9.32 -9.52
N GLY A 87 -11.66 -8.34 -9.92
CA GLY A 87 -11.19 -7.00 -10.30
C GLY A 87 -10.59 -6.22 -9.13
N TYR A 88 -11.15 -6.39 -7.94
CA TYR A 88 -10.62 -5.81 -6.71
C TYR A 88 -9.23 -6.37 -6.39
N GLY A 89 -9.06 -7.70 -6.49
CA GLY A 89 -7.77 -8.36 -6.30
C GLY A 89 -6.69 -7.82 -7.25
N TRP A 90 -7.00 -7.69 -8.54
CA TRP A 90 -6.07 -7.13 -9.54
C TRP A 90 -5.68 -5.68 -9.24
N LEU A 91 -6.63 -4.81 -8.89
CA LEU A 91 -6.29 -3.44 -8.50
C LEU A 91 -5.38 -3.41 -7.26
N MET A 92 -5.68 -4.24 -6.27
CA MET A 92 -4.89 -4.33 -5.05
C MET A 92 -3.44 -4.77 -5.35
N ILE A 93 -3.26 -5.75 -6.24
CA ILE A 93 -1.93 -6.18 -6.70
C ILE A 93 -1.20 -5.03 -7.38
N CYS A 94 -1.82 -4.34 -8.33
CA CYS A 94 -1.21 -3.22 -9.04
C CYS A 94 -0.76 -2.10 -8.09
N LEU A 95 -1.63 -1.69 -7.16
CA LEU A 95 -1.32 -0.66 -6.17
C LEU A 95 -0.20 -1.09 -5.20
N SER A 96 -0.21 -2.35 -4.78
CA SER A 96 0.83 -2.92 -3.91
C SER A 96 2.20 -2.92 -4.61
N LEU A 97 2.25 -3.23 -5.91
CA LEU A 97 3.49 -3.20 -6.70
C LEU A 97 4.02 -1.78 -6.89
N VAL A 98 3.14 -0.80 -7.11
CA VAL A 98 3.53 0.62 -7.19
C VAL A 98 4.12 1.08 -5.86
N TRP A 99 3.49 0.72 -4.74
CA TRP A 99 4.00 1.05 -3.41
C TRP A 99 5.35 0.36 -3.12
N LEU A 100 5.47 -0.93 -3.43
CA LEU A 100 6.71 -1.70 -3.27
C LEU A 100 7.86 -1.10 -4.10
N GLY A 101 7.60 -0.74 -5.36
CA GLY A 101 8.59 -0.11 -6.23
C GLY A 101 9.06 1.24 -5.70
N ALA A 102 8.13 2.06 -5.21
CA ALA A 102 8.42 3.35 -4.61
C ALA A 102 9.24 3.22 -3.32
N ALA A 103 8.90 2.25 -2.46
CA ALA A 103 9.63 1.94 -1.24
C ALA A 103 11.06 1.42 -1.50
N GLY A 104 11.28 0.67 -2.59
CA GLY A 104 12.60 0.17 -2.98
C GLY A 104 13.53 1.22 -3.61
N ILE A 105 12.97 2.21 -4.31
CA ILE A 105 13.75 3.26 -4.99
C ILE A 105 14.24 4.34 -4.02
N TYR A 106 13.46 4.69 -2.99
CA TYR A 106 13.79 5.76 -2.05
C TYR A 106 15.12 5.58 -1.29
N PRO A 107 15.40 4.43 -0.63
CA PRO A 107 16.66 4.24 0.09
C PRO A 107 17.87 4.20 -0.85
N ARG A 108 17.71 3.78 -2.11
CA ARG A 108 18.78 3.81 -3.11
C ARG A 108 19.15 5.25 -3.49
N LEU A 109 18.17 6.14 -3.58
CA LEU A 109 18.40 7.57 -3.81
C LEU A 109 19.00 8.25 -2.56
N ALA A 110 18.50 7.92 -1.38
CA ALA A 110 19.03 8.47 -0.12
C ALA A 110 20.49 8.06 0.13
N ARG A 111 20.85 6.80 -0.19
CA ARG A 111 22.23 6.30 -0.06
C ARG A 111 23.22 7.01 -0.99
N ARG A 112 22.78 7.40 -2.19
CA ARG A 112 23.62 8.14 -3.15
C ARG A 112 23.95 9.56 -2.71
N GLN A 113 23.08 10.21 -1.93
CA GLN A 113 23.35 11.56 -1.41
C GLN A 113 24.41 11.56 -0.31
N LEU A 114 24.39 10.56 0.58
CA LEU A 114 25.39 10.43 1.64
C LEU A 114 26.80 10.17 1.09
N GLN A 115 26.92 9.47 -0.04
CA GLN A 115 28.21 9.23 -0.71
C GLN A 115 28.73 10.42 -1.52
N GLN A 116 27.92 11.46 -1.76
CA GLN A 116 28.35 12.68 -2.46
C GLN A 116 28.75 13.81 -1.51
N SER A 117 28.48 13.65 -0.21
CA SER A 117 28.88 14.59 0.84
C SER A 117 30.22 14.27 1.49
N ASP A 118 30.85 13.15 1.12
CA ASP A 118 32.22 12.76 1.46
C ASP A 118 33.15 13.00 0.26
#